data_AF-A0A1B9JN76-F1
#
_entry.id   AF-A0A1B9JN76-F1
#
_cell.length_a   1.000
_cell.length_b   1.000
_cell.length_c   1.000
_cell.angle_alpha   90.00
_cell.angle_beta   90.00
_cell.angle_gamma   90.00
#
_symmetry.space_group_name_H-M   'P 1'
#
loop_
_entity.id
_entity.type
_entity.pdbx_description
1 polymer ?
#
loop_
_entity_poly.entity_id
_entity_poly.type
_entity_poly.pdbx_seq_one_letter_code
_entity_poly.pdbx_strand_id
1 'polypeptide(L)'
;MEQNPITSGIKNPDYKINGEIFDNYAPSSNNVRNILAGVEDKVLKGQTNNVVINISDSKVTVDALEEQFSKWEIKGLDKIIVIDKSGNITRIK
;
A
#
# COMPACT_ATOMS: atom_id res chain seq x y z
N MET A 1 -4.67 -10.59 -12.66
CA MET A 1 -3.90 -10.45 -11.40
C MET A 1 -3.13 -11.74 -11.19
N GLU A 2 -1.85 -11.64 -10.83
CA GLU A 2 -1.02 -12.78 -10.41
C GLU A 2 -0.63 -12.58 -8.94
N GLN A 3 -0.55 -13.66 -8.16
CA GLN A 3 -0.06 -13.63 -6.78
C GLN A 3 1.33 -14.26 -6.71
N ASN A 4 2.21 -13.73 -5.86
CA ASN A 4 3.59 -14.17 -5.67
C ASN A 4 4.37 -14.36 -7.00
N PRO A 5 4.36 -13.36 -7.92
CA PRO A 5 5.03 -13.51 -9.21
C PRO A 5 6.55 -13.60 -9.01
N ILE A 6 7.19 -14.43 -9.83
CA ILE A 6 8.67 -14.48 -9.89
C ILE A 6 9.14 -13.24 -10.66
N THR A 7 9.99 -12.41 -10.05
CA THR A 7 10.58 -11.24 -10.71
C THR A 7 12.11 -11.27 -10.60
N SER A 8 12.78 -10.63 -11.55
CA SER A 8 14.25 -10.52 -11.59
C SER A 8 14.83 -9.43 -10.68
N GLY A 9 13.98 -8.61 -10.02
CA GLY A 9 14.41 -7.44 -9.26
C GLY A 9 13.84 -7.39 -7.84
N ILE A 10 12.53 -7.14 -7.72
CA ILE A 10 11.85 -7.08 -6.42
C ILE A 10 11.71 -8.50 -5.86
N LYS A 11 12.22 -8.72 -4.65
CA LYS A 11 12.23 -10.04 -4.03
C LYS A 11 10.85 -10.37 -3.46
N ASN A 12 10.24 -11.44 -3.97
CA ASN A 12 8.98 -12.02 -3.48
C ASN A 12 7.83 -11.01 -3.31
N PRO A 13 7.47 -10.26 -4.35
CA PRO A 13 6.33 -9.37 -4.25
C PRO A 13 5.02 -10.14 -4.08
N ASP A 14 4.04 -9.51 -3.44
CA ASP A 14 2.76 -10.18 -3.17
C ASP A 14 1.90 -10.28 -4.43
N TYR A 15 1.88 -9.22 -5.27
CA TYR A 15 0.98 -9.15 -6.42
C TYR A 15 1.61 -8.58 -7.68
N LYS A 16 1.12 -9.07 -8.82
CA LYS A 16 1.20 -8.37 -10.12
C LYS A 16 -0.20 -7.98 -10.57
N ILE A 17 -0.45 -6.67 -10.62
CA ILE A 17 -1.72 -6.10 -11.03
C ILE A 17 -1.46 -5.34 -12.33
N ASN A 18 -2.05 -5.80 -13.44
CA ASN A 18 -1.88 -5.19 -14.76
C ASN A 18 -0.42 -5.00 -15.20
N GLY A 19 0.47 -5.93 -14.84
CA GLY A 19 1.89 -5.85 -15.17
C GLY A 19 2.76 -5.20 -14.10
N GLU A 20 2.17 -4.55 -13.12
CA GLU A 20 2.87 -3.79 -12.09
C GLU A 20 2.95 -4.55 -10.78
N ILE A 21 4.09 -4.43 -10.11
CA ILE A 21 4.39 -5.12 -8.86
C ILE A 21 3.86 -4.32 -7.68
N PHE A 22 3.15 -5.00 -6.79
CA PHE A 22 2.65 -4.44 -5.53
C PHE A 22 3.02 -5.35 -4.36
N ASP A 23 3.31 -4.73 -3.21
CA ASP A 23 3.35 -5.42 -1.92
C ASP A 23 2.10 -5.10 -1.10
N ASN A 24 1.64 -6.08 -0.34
CA ASN A 24 0.59 -5.94 0.62
C ASN A 24 1.15 -5.37 1.95
N TYR A 25 0.42 -4.41 2.50
CA TYR A 25 0.63 -3.90 3.84
C TYR A 25 -0.71 -3.92 4.58
N ALA A 26 -0.81 -4.77 5.60
CA ALA A 26 -2.02 -4.95 6.39
C ALA A 26 -1.82 -4.41 7.83
N PRO A 27 -1.93 -3.09 8.05
CA PRO A 27 -1.78 -2.51 9.38
C PRO A 27 -2.98 -2.78 10.29
N SER A 28 -2.71 -3.07 11.55
CA SER A 28 -3.70 -3.04 12.64
C SER A 28 -3.77 -1.68 13.35
N SER A 29 -2.91 -0.73 12.98
CA SER A 29 -2.87 0.59 13.61
C SER A 29 -4.11 1.41 13.26
N ASN A 30 -4.69 2.08 14.26
CA ASN A 30 -5.81 3.01 14.08
C ASN A 30 -5.36 4.46 13.84
N ASN A 31 -4.05 4.69 13.64
CA ASN A 31 -3.48 6.02 13.42
C ASN A 31 -2.93 6.12 11.99
N VAL A 32 -3.51 7.01 11.19
CA VAL A 32 -3.14 7.20 9.78
C VAL A 32 -1.69 7.61 9.58
N ARG A 33 -1.09 8.36 10.52
CA ARG A 33 0.34 8.74 10.46
C ARG A 33 1.25 7.54 10.68
N ASN A 34 0.87 6.60 11.54
CA ASN A 34 1.63 5.36 11.74
C ASN A 34 1.57 4.47 10.50
N ILE A 35 0.41 4.42 9.83
CA ILE A 35 0.26 3.72 8.55
C ILE A 35 1.16 4.36 7.49
N LEU A 36 1.15 5.70 7.38
CA LEU A 36 2.03 6.43 6.46
C LEU A 36 3.51 6.11 6.72
N ALA A 37 3.95 6.17 7.98
CA ALA A 37 5.33 5.86 8.34
C ALA A 37 5.72 4.40 8.00
N GLY A 38 4.81 3.45 8.18
CA GLY A 38 5.03 2.05 7.78
C GLY A 38 5.17 1.87 6.27
N VAL A 39 4.38 2.61 5.48
CA VAL A 39 4.51 2.62 4.02
C VAL A 39 5.82 3.30 3.60
N GLU A 40 6.15 4.44 4.20
CA GLU A 40 7.39 5.16 3.92
C GLU A 40 8.62 4.30 4.18
N ASP A 41 8.68 3.60 5.32
CA ASP A 41 9.78 2.69 5.65
C ASP A 41 9.97 1.59 4.59
N LYS A 42 8.88 0.99 4.09
CA LYS A 42 8.92 -0.03 3.02
C LYS A 42 9.46 0.55 1.71
N VAL A 43 9.00 1.73 1.32
CA VAL A 43 9.42 2.40 0.08
C VAL A 43 10.88 2.83 0.16
N LEU A 44 11.29 3.46 1.26
CA LEU A 44 12.66 3.94 1.46
C LEU A 44 13.69 2.79 1.55
N LYS A 45 13.26 1.62 2.05
CA LYS A 45 14.08 0.39 2.01
C LYS A 45 14.14 -0.26 0.64
N GLY A 46 13.48 0.32 -0.37
CA GLY A 46 13.47 -0.18 -1.75
C GLY A 46 12.70 -1.49 -1.92
N GLN A 47 11.78 -1.81 -1.01
CA GLN A 47 10.99 -3.06 -1.09
C GLN A 47 9.96 -2.98 -2.21
N THR A 48 9.29 -1.83 -2.32
CA THR A 48 8.28 -1.60 -3.36
C THR A 48 8.12 -0.11 -3.66
N ASN A 49 7.59 0.19 -4.84
CA ASN A 49 7.07 1.51 -5.20
C ASN A 49 5.53 1.56 -5.26
N ASN A 50 4.85 0.41 -5.23
CA ASN A 50 3.39 0.34 -5.25
C ASN A 50 2.89 -0.51 -4.08
N VAL A 51 1.87 -0.03 -3.38
CA VAL A 51 1.39 -0.66 -2.15
C VAL A 51 -0.11 -0.93 -2.23
N VAL A 52 -0.49 -2.14 -1.83
CA VAL A 52 -1.86 -2.46 -1.43
C VAL A 52 -1.95 -2.29 0.08
N ILE A 53 -2.74 -1.34 0.58
CA ILE A 53 -2.99 -1.14 2.00
C ILE A 53 -4.31 -1.83 2.35
N ASN A 54 -4.23 -2.94 3.09
CA ASN A 54 -5.41 -3.63 3.59
C ASN A 54 -5.75 -3.14 4.99
N ILE A 55 -6.84 -2.37 5.12
CA ILE A 55 -7.31 -1.80 6.39
C ILE A 55 -8.42 -2.63 7.05
N SER A 56 -8.59 -3.90 6.68
CA SER A 56 -9.56 -4.80 7.31
C SER A 56 -9.45 -4.81 8.84
N ASP A 57 -8.22 -4.74 9.36
CA ASP A 57 -7.90 -4.76 10.80
C ASP A 57 -7.64 -3.37 11.40
N SER A 58 -7.85 -2.28 10.65
CA SER A 58 -7.67 -0.90 11.10
C SER A 58 -9.00 -0.15 11.18
N LYS A 59 -9.13 0.83 12.06
CA LYS A 59 -10.29 1.76 12.13
C LYS A 59 -10.14 2.98 11.22
N VAL A 60 -9.01 3.13 10.53
CA VAL A 60 -8.79 4.21 9.57
C VAL A 60 -9.73 4.06 8.36
N THR A 61 -10.18 5.18 7.80
CA THR A 61 -11.02 5.21 6.58
C THR A 61 -10.19 5.43 5.33
N VAL A 62 -10.73 5.08 4.17
CA VAL A 62 -10.11 5.35 2.86
C VAL A 62 -9.87 6.86 2.69
N ASP A 63 -10.87 7.69 2.99
CA ASP A 63 -10.77 9.15 2.90
C ASP A 63 -9.63 9.72 3.78
N ALA A 64 -9.45 9.19 4.98
CA ALA A 64 -8.37 9.63 5.87
C ALA A 64 -6.99 9.26 5.31
N LEU A 65 -6.86 8.09 4.66
CA LEU A 65 -5.64 7.72 3.95
C LEU A 65 -5.42 8.66 2.76
N GLU A 66 -6.42 8.87 1.91
CA GLU A 66 -6.32 9.75 0.75
C GLU A 66 -5.91 11.18 1.16
N GLU A 67 -6.50 11.73 2.21
CA GLU A 67 -6.12 13.03 2.75
C GLU A 67 -4.67 13.03 3.28
N GLN A 68 -4.27 12.00 4.01
CA GLN A 68 -2.93 11.92 4.60
C GLN A 68 -1.84 11.77 3.52
N PHE A 69 -2.04 10.90 2.52
CA PHE A 69 -1.07 10.65 1.45
C PHE A 69 -1.06 11.76 0.39
N SER A 70 -2.14 12.52 0.22
CA SER A 70 -2.14 13.71 -0.63
C SER A 70 -1.43 14.90 0.02
N LYS A 71 -1.48 15.01 1.37
CA LYS A 71 -0.77 16.06 2.12
C LYS A 71 0.71 15.79 2.33
N TRP A 72 1.10 14.52 2.43
CA TRP A 72 2.47 14.12 2.78
C TRP A 72 3.01 13.17 1.71
N GLU A 73 3.75 13.74 0.77
CA GLU A 73 4.37 12.98 -0.31
C GLU A 73 5.49 12.07 0.23
N ILE A 74 5.45 10.78 -0.12
CA ILE A 74 6.53 9.83 0.10
C ILE A 74 7.35 9.73 -1.18
N LYS A 75 8.63 10.09 -1.11
CA LYS A 75 9.55 9.97 -2.23
C LYS A 75 9.66 8.50 -2.68
N GLY A 76 9.36 8.24 -3.94
CA GLY A 76 9.43 6.90 -4.54
C GLY A 76 8.14 6.08 -4.42
N LEU A 77 7.11 6.56 -3.72
CA LEU A 77 5.80 5.92 -3.73
C LEU A 77 5.02 6.34 -4.98
N ASP A 78 4.72 5.38 -5.84
CA ASP A 78 4.01 5.58 -7.10
C ASP A 78 2.51 5.36 -6.90
N LYS A 79 2.05 4.13 -6.59
CA LYS A 79 0.61 3.80 -6.54
C LYS A 79 0.15 3.26 -5.20
N ILE A 80 -1.10 3.59 -4.86
CA ILE A 80 -1.75 3.09 -3.65
C ILE A 80 -3.15 2.56 -3.99
N ILE A 81 -3.35 1.29 -3.67
CA ILE A 81 -4.65 0.64 -3.66
C ILE A 81 -5.02 0.37 -2.20
N VAL A 82 -6.25 0.64 -1.80
CA VAL A 82 -6.77 0.37 -0.46
C VAL A 82 -7.83 -0.72 -0.55
N ILE A 83 -7.76 -1.71 0.34
CA ILE A 83 -8.82 -2.70 0.57
C ILE A 83 -9.50 -2.34 1.89
N ASP A 84 -10.78 -1.98 1.84
CA ASP A 84 -11.56 -1.64 3.03
C ASP A 84 -12.07 -2.90 3.78
N LYS A 85 -12.74 -2.68 4.92
CA LYS A 85 -13.30 -3.76 5.75
C LYS A 85 -14.35 -4.62 5.06
N SER A 86 -15.02 -4.06 4.06
CA SER A 86 -16.03 -4.74 3.26
C SER A 86 -15.40 -5.45 2.05
N GLY A 87 -14.09 -5.34 1.87
CA GLY A 87 -13.37 -5.89 0.73
C GLY A 87 -13.46 -5.01 -0.52
N ASN A 88 -13.96 -3.77 -0.41
CA ASN A 88 -13.99 -2.84 -1.54
C ASN A 88 -12.57 -2.35 -1.83
N ILE A 89 -12.29 -2.16 -3.12
CA ILE A 89 -10.97 -1.77 -3.61
C ILE A 89 -11.05 -0.34 -4.16
N THR A 90 -10.25 0.56 -3.60
CA THR A 90 -10.18 1.96 -4.02
C THR A 90 -8.75 2.34 -4.34
N ARG A 91 -8.51 2.98 -5.49
CA ARG A 91 -7.23 3.58 -5.81
C ARG A 91 -7.21 5.03 -5.36
N ILE A 92 -6.25 5.40 -4.52
CA ILE A 92 -6.09 6.76 -3.97
C ILE A 92 -4.84 7.49 -4.48
N LYS A 93 -3.98 6.79 -5.24
CA LYS A 93 -2.83 7.33 -5.98
C LYS A 93 -2.53 6.45 -7.20
#